data_AF-A0A660MPD9-F1
#
_entry.id   AF-A0A660MPD9-F1
#
_cell.length_a   1.000
_cell.length_b   1.000
_cell.length_c   1.000
_cell.angle_alpha   90.00
_cell.angle_beta   90.00
_cell.angle_gamma   90.00
#
_symmetry.space_group_name_H-M   'P 1'
#
loop_
_entity.id
_entity.type
_entity.pdbx_description
1 polymer ?
#
loop_
_entity_poly.entity_id
_entity_poly.type
_entity_poly.pdbx_seq_one_letter_code
_entity_poly.pdbx_strand_id
1 'polypeptide(L)'
;MKFWILGALALALVSCQSRKPFDGPLALSPEKPLSLRDCAARICPAVHDPVCITYDYGGHRFRQSFSNECEVCIASEHIVSRQPGACDSGR
;
A
#
# COMPACT_ATOMS: atom_id res chain seq x y z
N MET A 1 45.21 34.25 37.56
CA MET A 1 44.10 34.91 36.84
C MET A 1 44.38 34.67 35.35
N LYS A 2 43.76 33.66 34.69
CA LYS A 2 42.55 33.76 33.83
C LYS A 2 42.66 35.01 32.93
N PHE A 3 42.82 34.91 31.61
CA PHE A 3 41.74 34.61 30.67
C PHE A 3 42.22 33.80 29.45
N TRP A 4 41.38 32.83 29.08
CA TRP A 4 41.57 31.88 27.99
C TRP A 4 41.06 32.48 26.68
N ILE A 5 41.86 32.37 25.61
CA ILE A 5 41.46 32.75 24.25
C ILE A 5 40.48 31.67 23.74
N LEU A 6 39.19 31.99 23.76
CA LEU A 6 38.13 31.21 23.11
C LEU A 6 38.03 31.68 21.65
N GLY A 7 38.80 31.05 20.78
CA GLY A 7 38.80 31.29 19.34
C GLY A 7 38.07 30.19 18.59
N ALA A 8 36.89 30.55 18.06
CA ALA A 8 36.27 30.04 16.84
C ALA A 8 36.22 28.51 16.62
N LEU A 9 35.08 27.90 16.98
CA LEU A 9 34.61 26.68 16.33
C LEU A 9 33.13 26.84 15.93
N ALA A 10 32.90 27.74 14.97
CA ALA A 10 31.63 27.85 14.27
C ALA A 10 31.70 26.95 13.03
N LEU A 11 31.26 25.69 13.11
CA LEU A 11 30.97 24.84 11.93
C LEU A 11 30.34 23.51 12.39
N ALA A 12 29.05 23.54 12.70
CA ALA A 12 28.22 22.33 12.70
C ALA A 12 26.73 22.68 12.53
N LEU A 13 26.39 23.43 11.48
CA LEU A 13 25.05 23.30 10.88
C LEU A 13 25.07 22.02 10.04
N VAL A 14 25.06 20.87 10.70
CA VAL A 14 24.57 19.65 10.06
C VAL A 14 23.13 19.95 9.72
N SER A 15 22.89 20.24 8.44
CA SER A 15 21.55 20.33 7.91
C SER A 15 20.87 19.01 8.25
N CYS A 16 19.86 19.05 9.13
CA CYS A 16 18.78 18.08 9.04
C CYS A 16 18.19 18.25 7.65
N GLN A 17 18.72 17.51 6.68
CA GLN A 17 18.03 17.25 5.42
C GLN A 17 16.84 16.38 5.80
N SER A 18 15.81 17.03 6.31
CA SER A 18 14.47 16.49 6.35
C SER A 18 14.23 16.01 4.93
N ARG A 19 14.19 14.69 4.72
CA ARG A 19 13.86 14.10 3.43
C ARG A 19 12.52 14.68 3.05
N LYS A 20 12.52 15.63 2.12
CA LYS A 20 11.30 16.14 1.51
C LYS A 20 10.47 14.92 1.10
N PRO A 21 9.22 14.81 1.55
CA PRO A 21 8.35 13.77 1.05
C PRO A 21 8.05 14.14 -0.41
N PHE A 22 8.76 13.50 -1.33
CA PHE A 22 8.44 13.36 -2.75
C PHE A 22 8.04 14.66 -3.51
N ASP A 23 9.01 15.28 -4.20
CA ASP A 23 8.78 16.20 -5.34
C ASP A 23 8.69 15.42 -6.68
N GLY A 24 8.25 14.16 -6.65
CA GLY A 24 8.06 13.35 -7.86
C GLY A 24 6.69 13.60 -8.47
N PRO A 25 6.50 13.50 -9.81
CA PRO A 25 5.16 13.47 -10.38
C PRO A 25 4.39 12.36 -9.65
N LEU A 26 3.17 12.68 -9.21
CA LEU A 26 2.25 11.70 -8.62
C LEU A 26 2.19 10.52 -9.58
N ALA A 27 2.94 9.46 -9.27
CA ALA A 27 2.86 8.22 -10.02
C ALA A 27 1.44 7.73 -9.79
N LEU A 28 0.57 7.99 -10.76
CA LEU A 28 -0.76 7.43 -10.81
C LEU A 28 -0.54 5.92 -10.85
N SER A 29 -0.56 5.29 -9.67
CA SER A 29 -0.64 3.84 -9.60
C SER A 29 -1.87 3.48 -10.40
N PRO A 30 -1.76 2.56 -11.36
CA PRO A 30 -2.88 2.20 -12.20
C PRO A 30 -4.05 1.82 -11.27
N GLU A 31 -5.17 2.52 -11.43
CA GLU A 31 -6.34 2.38 -10.56
C GLU A 31 -6.79 0.92 -10.59
N LYS A 32 -6.52 0.20 -9.50
CA LYS A 32 -6.92 -1.19 -9.28
C LYS A 32 -8.28 -1.47 -9.93
N PRO A 33 -8.49 -2.64 -10.57
CA PRO A 33 -9.72 -2.95 -11.30
C PRO A 33 -10.83 -3.25 -10.30
N LEU A 34 -11.25 -2.20 -9.62
CA LEU A 34 -12.36 -2.17 -8.71
C LEU A 34 -13.61 -2.05 -9.57
N SER A 35 -14.65 -2.83 -9.27
CA SER A 35 -16.00 -2.37 -9.60
C SER A 35 -16.35 -1.23 -8.64
N LEU A 36 -15.74 -0.07 -8.89
CA LEU A 36 -15.54 1.01 -7.92
C LEU A 36 -16.87 1.57 -7.39
N ARG A 37 -17.92 1.54 -8.21
CA ARG A 37 -19.27 1.99 -7.84
C ARG A 37 -20.06 0.95 -7.04
N ASP A 38 -19.91 -0.33 -7.34
CA ASP A 38 -20.75 -1.37 -6.73
C ASP A 38 -20.21 -1.86 -5.39
N CYS A 39 -18.89 -1.81 -5.21
CA CYS A 39 -18.28 -2.30 -3.97
C CYS A 39 -18.37 -1.30 -2.81
N ALA A 40 -18.19 0.00 -3.09
CA ALA A 40 -18.14 1.00 -2.03
C ALA A 40 -19.46 1.14 -1.27
N ALA A 41 -20.59 0.80 -1.92
CA ALA A 41 -21.92 0.80 -1.33
C ALA A 41 -22.35 -0.58 -0.80
N ARG A 42 -21.54 -1.63 -1.00
CA ARG A 42 -21.89 -3.00 -0.61
C ARG A 42 -21.77 -3.17 0.90
N ILE A 43 -22.85 -3.63 1.53
CA ILE A 43 -22.85 -4.00 2.95
C ILE A 43 -22.60 -5.52 3.03
N CYS A 44 -21.53 -5.90 3.71
CA CYS A 44 -21.17 -7.30 3.94
C CYS A 44 -21.40 -7.70 5.39
N PRO A 45 -21.73 -8.99 5.64
CA PRO A 45 -21.82 -9.49 7.01
C PRO A 45 -20.44 -9.47 7.68
N ALA A 46 -20.42 -9.21 8.98
CA ALA A 46 -19.20 -9.21 9.80
C ALA A 46 -18.75 -10.65 10.12
N VAL A 47 -18.50 -11.46 9.09
CA VAL A 47 -18.02 -12.83 9.18
C VAL A 47 -16.60 -12.88 8.62
N HIS A 48 -15.72 -13.59 9.33
CA HIS A 48 -14.35 -13.83 8.90
C HIS A 48 -14.23 -15.25 8.32
N ASP A 49 -14.21 -15.34 6.99
CA ASP A 49 -14.03 -16.56 6.21
C ASP A 49 -13.14 -16.22 5.01
N PRO A 50 -11.82 -16.08 5.24
CA PRO A 50 -10.94 -15.38 4.32
C PRO A 50 -10.86 -16.10 2.97
N VAL A 51 -10.73 -15.32 1.92
CA VAL A 51 -10.56 -15.83 0.55
C VAL A 51 -9.41 -15.17 -0.16
N CYS A 52 -8.68 -15.97 -0.92
CA CYS A 52 -7.55 -15.55 -1.71
C CYS A 52 -7.95 -15.42 -3.17
N ILE A 53 -7.87 -14.20 -3.69
CA ILE A 53 -8.21 -13.88 -5.07
C ILE A 53 -6.93 -13.64 -5.86
N THR A 54 -6.76 -14.36 -6.96
CA THR A 54 -5.75 -14.08 -7.97
C THR A 54 -6.41 -13.35 -9.12
N TYR A 55 -5.86 -12.21 -9.54
CA TYR A 55 -6.43 -11.41 -10.63
C TYR A 55 -5.35 -10.77 -11.49
N ASP A 56 -5.69 -10.54 -12.75
CA ASP A 56 -4.80 -9.91 -13.72
C ASP A 56 -5.20 -8.45 -13.93
N TYR A 57 -4.22 -7.55 -13.83
CA TYR A 57 -4.42 -6.12 -13.98
C TYR A 57 -3.18 -5.43 -14.53
N GLY A 58 -3.35 -4.57 -15.53
CA GLY A 58 -2.23 -3.82 -16.12
C GLY A 58 -1.09 -4.71 -16.64
N GLY A 59 -1.40 -5.93 -17.10
CA GLY A 59 -0.39 -6.91 -17.55
C GLY A 59 0.34 -7.65 -16.42
N HIS A 60 -0.03 -7.41 -15.16
CA HIS A 60 0.54 -8.06 -13.99
C HIS A 60 -0.48 -8.96 -13.30
N ARG A 61 0.02 -10.01 -12.65
CA ARG A 61 -0.78 -10.91 -11.82
C ARG A 61 -0.61 -10.56 -10.35
N PHE A 62 -1.73 -10.37 -9.67
CA PHE A 62 -1.79 -10.03 -8.26
C PHE A 62 -2.50 -11.13 -7.46
N ARG A 63 -2.14 -11.26 -6.18
CA ARG A 63 -2.79 -12.13 -5.21
C ARG A 63 -3.20 -11.28 -4.02
N GLN A 64 -4.47 -11.35 -3.61
CA GLN A 64 -4.97 -10.56 -2.48
C GLN A 64 -5.97 -11.35 -1.63
N SER A 65 -5.80 -11.27 -0.31
CA SER A 65 -6.74 -11.78 0.68
C SER A 65 -7.88 -10.79 0.92
N PHE A 66 -9.10 -11.29 1.02
CA PHE A 66 -10.30 -10.58 1.48
C PHE A 66 -10.85 -11.26 2.74
N SER A 67 -11.55 -10.52 3.60
CA SER A 67 -12.06 -11.08 4.88
C SER A 67 -13.14 -12.13 4.67
N ASN A 68 -13.88 -12.03 3.57
CA ASN A 68 -14.89 -12.98 3.09
C ASN A 68 -15.20 -12.73 1.60
N GLU A 69 -15.96 -13.64 0.97
CA GLU A 69 -16.37 -13.53 -0.44
C GLU A 69 -17.16 -12.25 -0.75
N CYS A 70 -17.99 -11.76 0.18
CA CYS A 70 -18.78 -10.54 -0.06
C CYS A 70 -17.89 -9.31 -0.23
N GLU A 71 -16.78 -9.26 0.51
CA GLU A 71 -15.80 -8.16 0.46
C GLU A 71 -14.92 -8.16 -0.79
N VAL A 72 -14.99 -9.21 -1.63
CA VAL A 72 -14.25 -9.25 -2.89
C VAL A 72 -14.72 -8.10 -3.79
N CYS A 73 -13.84 -7.11 -3.93
CA CYS A 73 -14.02 -5.98 -4.82
C CYS A 73 -12.99 -6.00 -5.96
N ILE A 74 -13.14 -6.98 -6.85
CA ILE A 74 -12.42 -7.06 -8.11
C ILE A 74 -13.46 -7.44 -9.16
N ALA A 75 -13.47 -6.77 -10.30
CA ALA A 75 -14.42 -7.11 -11.34
C ALA A 75 -14.15 -8.55 -11.84
N SER A 76 -15.22 -9.34 -12.04
CA SER A 76 -15.13 -10.79 -12.23
C SER A 76 -14.29 -11.20 -13.43
N GLU A 77 -14.27 -10.38 -14.48
CA GLU A 77 -13.47 -10.55 -15.70
C GLU A 77 -11.95 -10.50 -15.46
N HIS A 78 -11.51 -9.87 -14.36
CA HIS A 78 -10.11 -9.81 -13.98
C HIS A 78 -9.70 -10.98 -13.07
N ILE A 79 -10.64 -11.73 -12.51
CA ILE A 79 -10.34 -12.80 -11.54
C ILE A 79 -9.94 -14.08 -12.26
N VAL A 80 -8.70 -14.51 -12.01
CA VAL A 80 -8.10 -15.74 -12.54
C VAL A 80 -8.43 -16.94 -11.67
N SER A 81 -8.38 -16.78 -10.34
CA SER A 81 -8.71 -17.86 -9.41
C SER A 81 -9.21 -17.34 -8.07
N ARG A 82 -9.99 -18.19 -7.40
CA ARG A 82 -10.47 -18.00 -6.03
C ARG A 82 -10.12 -19.23 -5.22
N GLN A 83 -9.53 -19.04 -4.04
CA GLN A 83 -9.16 -20.12 -3.14
C GLN A 83 -9.65 -19.77 -1.73
N PRO A 84 -10.19 -20.74 -0.98
CA PRO A 84 -10.50 -20.54 0.43
C PRO A 84 -9.21 -20.32 1.22
N GLY A 85 -9.28 -19.50 2.27
CA GLY A 85 -8.14 -19.09 3.07
C GLY A 85 -7.50 -17.78 2.62
N ALA A 86 -6.65 -17.22 3.47
CA ALA A 86 -5.82 -16.09 3.11
C ALA A 86 -4.77 -16.50 2.06
N CYS A 87 -4.35 -15.56 1.22
CA CYS A 87 -3.24 -15.82 0.32
C CYS A 87 -1.96 -16.11 1.09
N ASP A 88 -1.33 -17.25 0.80
CA ASP A 88 -0.01 -17.53 1.34
C ASP A 88 0.97 -16.46 0.88
N SER A 89 1.65 -15.82 1.83
CA SER A 89 2.93 -15.18 1.58
C SER A 89 3.90 -16.30 1.27
N GLY A 90 4.13 -16.58 -0.01
CA GLY A 90 4.98 -17.69 -0.46
C GLY A 90 6.25 -17.81 0.39
N ARG A 91 6.45 -19.01 0.95
CA ARG A 91 7.70 -19.40 1.61
C ARG A 91 8.69 -19.86 0.56
#